data_AF-A0A8J3LEK6-F1
#
_entry.id   AF-A0A8J3LEK6-F1
#
_cell.length_a   1.000
_cell.length_b   1.000
_cell.length_c   1.000
_cell.angle_alpha   90.00
_cell.angle_beta   90.00
_cell.angle_gamma   90.00
#
_symmetry.space_group_name_H-M   'P 1'
#
loop_
_entity.id
_entity.type
_entity.pdbx_description
1 polymer ?
#
loop_
_entity_poly.entity_id
_entity_poly.type
_entity_poly.pdbx_seq_one_letter_code
_entity_poly.pdbx_strand_id
1 'polypeptide(L)'
;MLIVAPWLNFGGGERECRNSDHVFDAVVAALTARAAALGLTEPLSPSRQRTVAVEGWIALPTPELSALLPSGGSTGERGEY
;
A
#
# COMPACT_ATOMS: atom_id res chain seq x y z
N MET A 1 -3.80 7.53 -18.54
CA MET A 1 -4.96 6.63 -18.72
C MET A 1 -4.50 5.16 -18.69
N LEU A 2 -4.90 4.42 -17.65
CA LEU A 2 -4.39 3.11 -17.20
C LEU A 2 -4.65 1.89 -18.13
N ILE A 3 -4.75 2.07 -19.46
CA ILE A 3 -5.19 1.03 -20.40
C ILE A 3 -4.18 -0.14 -20.51
N VAL A 4 -2.94 0.06 -20.06
CA VAL A 4 -1.84 -0.92 -20.19
C VAL A 4 -1.69 -1.92 -19.03
N ALA A 5 -2.55 -1.88 -18.01
CA ALA A 5 -2.48 -2.77 -16.84
C ALA A 5 -3.80 -3.52 -16.58
N PRO A 6 -4.17 -4.50 -17.42
CA PRO A 6 -5.42 -5.27 -17.26
C PRO A 6 -5.42 -6.21 -16.04
N TRP A 7 -4.25 -6.49 -15.48
CA TRP A 7 -4.06 -7.27 -14.27
C TRP A 7 -4.37 -6.47 -12.99
N LEU A 8 -4.49 -5.14 -13.07
CA LEU A 8 -4.71 -4.27 -11.92
C LEU A 8 -6.21 -3.96 -11.79
N ASN A 9 -6.82 -4.47 -10.73
CA ASN A 9 -8.25 -4.38 -10.44
C ASN A 9 -8.47 -3.70 -9.06
N PHE A 10 -9.15 -2.56 -9.05
CA PHE A 10 -9.50 -1.78 -7.86
C PHE A 10 -10.91 -2.09 -7.33
N GLY A 11 -11.60 -3.09 -7.88
CA GLY A 11 -12.93 -3.50 -7.47
C GLY A 11 -13.94 -2.36 -7.60
N GLY A 12 -14.63 -2.02 -6.50
CA GLY A 12 -15.65 -0.97 -6.49
C GLY A 12 -15.15 0.44 -6.83
N GLY A 13 -13.83 0.70 -6.71
CA GLY A 13 -13.22 2.00 -7.04
C GLY A 13 -12.58 2.06 -8.43
N GLU A 14 -12.79 1.06 -9.28
CA GLU A 14 -12.15 0.92 -10.60
C GLU A 14 -12.37 2.14 -11.49
N ARG A 15 -13.61 2.62 -11.55
CA ARG A 15 -13.98 3.74 -12.42
C ARG A 15 -13.28 5.03 -11.97
N GLU A 16 -13.26 5.30 -10.68
CA GLU A 16 -12.67 6.51 -10.11
C GLU A 16 -11.15 6.48 -10.29
N CYS A 17 -10.50 5.34 -10.01
CA CYS A 17 -9.05 5.16 -10.20
C CYS A 17 -8.65 5.26 -11.68
N ARG A 18 -9.45 4.73 -12.63
CA ARG A 18 -9.13 4.82 -14.07
C ARG A 18 -9.28 6.22 -14.65
N ASN A 19 -10.15 7.04 -14.08
CA ASN A 19 -10.50 8.36 -14.61
C ASN A 19 -9.81 9.52 -13.89
N SER A 20 -9.07 9.26 -12.80
CA SER A 20 -8.37 10.30 -12.04
C SER A 20 -7.05 9.79 -11.48
N ASP A 21 -5.95 10.36 -11.97
CA ASP A 21 -4.62 10.05 -11.47
C ASP A 21 -4.50 10.41 -9.97
N HIS A 22 -5.18 11.48 -9.51
CA HIS A 22 -5.22 11.83 -8.09
C HIS A 22 -5.84 10.75 -7.20
N VAL A 23 -6.93 10.12 -7.65
CA VAL A 23 -7.58 9.04 -6.90
C VAL A 23 -6.65 7.82 -6.87
N PHE A 24 -6.04 7.48 -8.01
CA PHE A 24 -5.08 6.39 -8.08
C PHE A 24 -3.86 6.62 -7.17
N ASP A 25 -3.26 7.81 -7.24
CA ASP A 25 -2.12 8.21 -6.40
C ASP A 25 -2.47 8.12 -4.90
N ALA A 26 -3.67 8.55 -4.51
CA ALA A 26 -4.14 8.46 -3.14
C ALA A 26 -4.24 7.00 -2.65
N VAL A 27 -4.72 6.08 -3.49
CA VAL A 27 -4.77 4.64 -3.16
C VAL A 27 -3.36 4.08 -3.00
N VAL A 28 -2.45 4.35 -3.93
CA VAL A 28 -1.05 3.89 -3.86
C VAL A 28 -0.34 4.46 -2.63
N ALA A 29 -0.55 5.75 -2.32
CA ALA A 29 -0.01 6.39 -1.13
C ALA A 29 -0.53 5.75 0.16
N ALA A 30 -1.83 5.45 0.25
CA ALA A 30 -2.42 4.78 1.41
C ALA A 30 -1.86 3.37 1.63
N LEU A 31 -1.70 2.58 0.56
CA LEU A 31 -1.09 1.24 0.63
C LEU A 31 0.38 1.32 1.07
N THR A 32 1.13 2.28 0.53
CA THR A 32 2.54 2.50 0.88
C THR A 32 2.69 2.93 2.34
N ALA A 33 1.84 3.85 2.80
CA ALA A 33 1.81 4.29 4.19
C ALA A 33 1.46 3.13 5.14
N ARG A 34 0.51 2.27 4.77
CA ARG A 34 0.17 1.06 5.55
C ARG A 34 1.36 0.10 5.62
N ALA A 35 2.05 -0.17 4.51
CA ALA A 35 3.23 -1.01 4.50
C ALA A 35 4.33 -0.45 5.40
N ALA A 36 4.59 0.86 5.33
CA ALA A 36 5.56 1.54 6.18
C ALA A 36 5.19 1.42 7.67
N ALA A 37 3.91 1.61 8.02
CA ALA A 37 3.42 1.48 9.39
C ALA A 37 3.55 0.04 9.94
N LEU A 38 3.53 -0.97 9.07
CA LEU A 38 3.74 -2.38 9.43
C LEU A 38 5.22 -2.81 9.38
N GLY A 39 6.15 -1.91 9.02
CA GLY A 39 7.56 -2.25 8.85
C GLY A 39 7.84 -3.14 7.63
N LEU A 40 6.96 -3.10 6.63
CA LEU A 40 6.98 -3.94 5.42
C LEU A 40 7.60 -3.24 4.20
N THR A 41 8.41 -2.22 4.43
CA THR A 41 9.13 -1.50 3.37
C THR A 41 10.61 -1.81 3.43
N GLU A 42 11.31 -1.64 2.30
CA GLU A 42 12.76 -1.75 2.26
C GLU A 42 13.40 -0.86 3.35
N PRO A 43 14.19 -1.43 4.26
CA PRO A 43 14.74 -0.69 5.37
C PRO A 43 15.79 0.31 4.88
N LEU A 44 15.76 1.52 5.44
CA LEU A 44 16.84 2.47 5.24
C LEU A 44 18.10 1.98 5.96
N SER A 45 19.12 1.59 5.19
CA SER A 45 20.43 1.27 5.76
C SER A 45 21.03 2.48 6.48
N PRO A 46 21.57 2.32 7.72
CA PRO A 46 22.17 3.41 8.47
C PRO A 46 23.30 4.15 7.73
N SER A 47 24.00 3.46 6.83
CA SER A 47 25.07 4.05 6.02
C SER A 47 24.58 5.10 5.02
N ARG A 48 23.27 5.18 4.73
CA ARG A 48 22.68 6.08 3.74
C ARG A 48 21.96 7.30 4.34
N GLN A 49 21.98 7.47 5.66
CA GLN A 49 21.24 8.54 6.35
C GLN A 49 21.56 9.94 5.83
N ARG A 50 22.84 10.24 5.57
CA ARG A 50 23.25 11.57 5.06
C ARG A 50 22.70 11.85 3.66
N THR A 51 22.70 10.86 2.78
CA THR A 51 22.16 10.99 1.43
C THR A 51 20.65 11.17 1.47
N VAL A 52 19.95 10.38 2.28
CA VAL A 52 18.49 10.48 2.42
C VAL A 52 18.04 11.80 3.03
N ALA A 53 18.84 12.41 3.91
CA ALA A 53 18.52 13.72 4.45
C ALA A 53 18.48 14.82 3.38
N VAL A 54 19.20 14.64 2.27
CA VAL A 54 19.28 15.60 1.16
C VAL A 54 18.34 15.22 0.02
N GLU A 55 18.37 13.96 -0.39
CA GLU A 55 17.66 13.46 -1.59
C GLU A 55 16.27 12.89 -1.28
N GLY A 56 15.97 12.61 -0.01
CA GLY A 56 14.77 11.90 0.41
C GLY A 56 14.89 10.37 0.31
N TRP A 57 13.85 9.68 0.78
CA TRP A 57 13.73 8.22 0.73
C TRP A 57 12.34 7.83 0.25
N ILE A 58 12.29 6.87 -0.68
CA ILE A 58 11.04 6.26 -1.12
C ILE A 58 10.90 4.95 -0.34
N ALA A 59 9.93 4.91 0.57
CA ALA A 59 9.60 3.71 1.31
C ALA A 59 8.96 2.70 0.37
N LEU A 60 9.76 1.79 -0.19
CA LEU A 60 9.32 0.81 -1.17
C LEU A 60 8.72 -0.41 -0.46
N PRO A 61 7.41 -0.71 -0.61
CA PRO A 61 6.84 -1.95 -0.10
C PRO A 61 7.47 -3.16 -0.81
N THR A 62 7.89 -4.16 -0.05
CA THR A 62 8.50 -5.39 -0.59
C THR A 62 7.61 -6.64 -0.59
N PRO A 63 6.55 -6.78 0.25
CA PRO A 63 5.69 -7.96 0.22
C PRO A 63 4.47 -7.79 -0.70
N GLU A 64 3.76 -8.90 -0.89
CA GLU A 64 2.46 -8.95 -1.56
C GLU A 64 1.39 -8.12 -0.82
N LEU A 65 0.39 -7.62 -1.55
CA LEU A 65 -0.71 -6.82 -0.97
C LEU A 65 -1.48 -7.55 0.15
N SER A 66 -1.52 -8.88 0.12
CA SER A 66 -2.16 -9.69 1.17
C SER A 66 -1.52 -9.49 2.55
N ALA A 67 -0.24 -9.11 2.62
CA ALA A 67 0.45 -8.82 3.87
C ALA A 67 -0.05 -7.53 4.55
N LEU A 68 -0.81 -6.69 3.84
CA LEU A 68 -1.40 -5.46 4.39
C LEU A 68 -2.75 -5.70 5.06
N LEU A 69 -3.36 -6.88 4.85
CA LEU A 69 -4.62 -7.25 5.48
C LEU A 69 -4.47 -7.21 7.00
N PRO A 70 -5.49 -6.76 7.74
CA PRO A 70 -5.49 -6.90 9.18
C PRO A 70 -5.20 -8.36 9.55
N SER A 71 -4.19 -8.58 10.37
CA SER A 71 -4.01 -9.86 11.05
C SER A 71 -5.28 -10.10 11.84
N GLY A 72 -6.11 -11.04 11.36
CA GLY A 72 -7.49 -11.19 11.78
C GLY A 72 -7.64 -11.08 13.28
N GLY A 73 -8.21 -9.96 13.75
CA GLY A 73 -8.82 -9.95 15.07
C GLY A 73 -9.86 -11.04 15.03
N SER A 74 -9.76 -12.02 15.92
CA SER A 74 -10.73 -13.09 16.08
C SER A 74 -12.14 -12.49 16.03
N THR A 75 -12.86 -12.72 14.92
CA THR A 75 -14.30 -12.57 14.94
C THR A 75 -14.78 -13.65 15.89
N GLY A 76 -14.96 -13.27 17.15
CA GLY A 76 -15.55 -14.13 18.16
C GLY A 76 -16.84 -14.70 17.58
N GLU A 77 -17.01 -16.00 17.79
CA GLU A 77 -18.22 -16.77 17.54
C GLU A 77 -19.45 -15.89 17.83
N ARG A 78 -20.14 -15.45 16.76
CA ARG A 78 -21.52 -15.00 16.89
C ARG A 78 -22.34 -16.28 16.92
N GLY A 79 -22.50 -16.81 18.13
CA GLY A 79 -23.39 -17.93 18.42
C GLY A 79 -24.78 -17.69 17.87
N GLU A 80 -25.38 -18.79 17.45
CA GLU A 80 -26.77 -18.95 17.05
C GLU A 80 -27.74 -18.37 18.10
N TYR A 81 -28.76 -17.64 17.63
CA TYR A 81 -30.10 -17.65 18.20
C TYR A 81 -31.12 -17.23 17.13
#